data_AF-N9D197-F1
#
_entry.id   AF-N9D197-F1
#
_cell.length_a   1.000
_cell.length_b   1.000
_cell.length_c   1.000
_cell.angle_alpha   90.00
_cell.angle_beta   90.00
_cell.angle_gamma   90.00
#
_symmetry.space_group_name_H-M   'P 1'
#
loop_
_entity.id
_entity.type
_entity.pdbx_description
1 polymer ?
#
loop_
_entity_poly.entity_id
_entity_poly.type
_entity_poly.pdbx_seq_one_letter_code
_entity_poly.pdbx_strand_id
1 'polypeptide(L)'
;MLKYPFLIGLLTVSTLASADDTFEQELRQGCAKVKTSANSGKKFYDQKQYQKALEQFQYQATWSSFCLINQPESGVSLTERDVEIANNNVGLSYSKLGKPLWARAWFLRDAESKSSQFNLKQLPPPKQSATLAGKYVQYAGFGQWNQIEVEPLKNVYQIEFNGLYMGLRSLIYGPNIGEFETTMPLNRTQAQYQVDDCKINLKFAFDPKMGHTIRVSETNNMSCGFGHNVSADGIFLKVD
;
A
#
# COMPACT_ATOMS: atom_id res chain seq x y z
N MET A 1 -41.01 -66.25 4.93
CA MET A 1 -41.26 -64.81 4.66
C MET A 1 -39.95 -64.08 4.87
N LEU A 2 -39.33 -63.61 3.77
CA LEU A 2 -38.04 -62.91 3.77
C LEU A 2 -38.24 -61.45 4.24
N LYS A 3 -37.45 -60.98 5.20
CA LYS A 3 -37.37 -59.57 5.60
C LYS A 3 -36.07 -58.98 5.07
N TYR A 4 -36.17 -58.08 4.09
CA TYR A 4 -35.05 -57.24 3.63
C TYR A 4 -34.99 -55.96 4.46
N PRO A 5 -33.80 -55.50 4.92
CA PRO A 5 -33.64 -54.17 5.48
C PRO A 5 -33.40 -53.16 4.36
N PHE A 6 -34.11 -52.03 4.43
CA PHE A 6 -33.94 -50.89 3.53
C PHE A 6 -32.76 -50.05 4.04
N LEU A 7 -31.62 -50.10 3.35
CA LEU A 7 -30.46 -49.24 3.61
C LEU A 7 -30.72 -47.89 2.93
N ILE A 8 -30.97 -46.84 3.70
CA ILE A 8 -31.05 -45.46 3.21
C ILE A 8 -29.63 -44.90 3.17
N GLY A 9 -29.03 -44.83 1.98
CA GLY A 9 -27.76 -44.14 1.77
C GLY A 9 -27.93 -42.64 1.83
N LEU A 10 -27.29 -41.98 2.81
CA LEU A 10 -27.11 -40.53 2.80
C LEU A 10 -26.07 -40.17 1.72
N LEU A 11 -26.54 -39.59 0.62
CA LEU A 11 -25.72 -38.85 -0.33
C LEU A 11 -25.39 -37.48 0.27
N THR A 12 -24.19 -37.33 0.81
CA THR A 12 -23.63 -36.00 1.13
C THR A 12 -23.28 -35.30 -0.18
N VAL A 13 -24.10 -34.32 -0.57
CA VAL A 13 -23.81 -33.42 -1.69
C VAL A 13 -22.76 -32.43 -1.22
N SER A 14 -21.51 -32.66 -1.62
CA SER A 14 -20.42 -31.69 -1.43
C SER A 14 -20.65 -30.52 -2.39
N THR A 15 -21.02 -29.35 -1.87
CA THR A 15 -21.09 -28.12 -2.65
C THR A 15 -19.68 -27.70 -3.04
N LEU A 16 -19.32 -27.87 -4.30
CA LEU A 16 -18.12 -27.28 -4.90
C LEU A 16 -18.36 -25.77 -5.02
N ALA A 17 -17.95 -24.99 -4.01
CA ALA A 17 -17.82 -23.54 -4.17
C ALA A 17 -16.66 -23.28 -5.13
N SER A 18 -16.91 -22.56 -6.22
CA SER A 18 -15.85 -22.16 -7.13
C SER A 18 -15.03 -21.02 -6.51
N ALA A 19 -13.75 -20.89 -6.88
CA ALA A 19 -12.92 -19.79 -6.39
C ALA A 19 -13.53 -18.42 -6.76
N ASP A 20 -14.22 -18.32 -7.90
CA ASP A 20 -14.89 -17.09 -8.31
C ASP A 20 -16.06 -16.71 -7.38
N ASP A 21 -16.85 -17.67 -6.90
CA ASP A 21 -17.92 -17.41 -5.93
C ASP A 21 -17.35 -16.87 -4.59
N THR A 22 -16.18 -17.37 -4.18
CA THR A 22 -15.51 -16.90 -2.95
C THR A 22 -14.97 -15.48 -3.09
N PHE A 23 -14.42 -15.13 -4.28
CA PHE A 23 -13.95 -13.78 -4.56
C PHE A 23 -15.07 -12.75 -4.54
N GLU A 24 -16.15 -13.00 -5.29
CA GLU A 24 -17.27 -12.05 -5.39
C GLU A 24 -17.91 -11.81 -4.02
N GLN A 25 -18.04 -12.87 -3.21
CA GLN A 25 -18.55 -12.77 -1.85
C GLN A 25 -17.65 -11.90 -0.97
N GLU A 26 -16.35 -12.15 -0.93
CA GLU A 26 -15.40 -11.37 -0.13
C GLU A 26 -15.31 -9.92 -0.60
N LEU A 27 -15.28 -9.70 -1.92
CA LEU A 27 -15.30 -8.38 -2.53
C LEU A 27 -16.53 -7.60 -2.06
N ARG A 28 -17.74 -8.15 -2.23
CA ARG A 28 -18.99 -7.49 -1.83
C ARG A 28 -19.04 -7.19 -0.33
N GLN A 29 -18.58 -8.12 0.51
CA GLN A 29 -18.52 -7.91 1.96
C GLN A 29 -17.58 -6.77 2.34
N GLY A 30 -16.41 -6.68 1.70
CA GLY A 30 -15.45 -5.61 1.91
C GLY A 30 -15.99 -4.26 1.43
N CYS A 31 -16.55 -4.24 0.22
CA CYS A 31 -17.12 -3.05 -0.42
C CYS A 31 -18.33 -2.47 0.34
N ALA A 32 -19.20 -3.33 0.87
CA ALA A 32 -20.35 -2.90 1.68
C ALA A 32 -19.95 -2.09 2.93
N LYS A 33 -18.72 -2.28 3.44
CA LYS A 33 -18.22 -1.59 4.64
C LYS A 33 -17.61 -0.22 4.37
N VAL A 34 -17.28 0.12 3.12
CA VAL A 34 -16.59 1.38 2.76
C VAL A 34 -17.29 2.61 3.35
N LYS A 35 -18.62 2.71 3.20
CA LYS A 35 -19.43 3.83 3.71
C LYS A 35 -19.44 3.88 5.25
N THR A 36 -19.57 2.73 5.90
CA THR A 36 -19.57 2.64 7.36
C THR A 36 -18.20 3.00 7.95
N SER A 37 -17.12 2.58 7.31
CA SER A 37 -15.75 2.97 7.69
C SER A 37 -15.52 4.46 7.51
N ALA A 38 -15.98 5.07 6.41
CA ALA A 38 -15.91 6.52 6.23
C ALA A 38 -16.63 7.29 7.36
N ASN A 39 -17.86 6.88 7.69
CA ASN A 39 -18.66 7.50 8.76
C ASN A 39 -18.02 7.33 10.15
N SER A 40 -17.50 6.13 10.43
CA SER A 40 -16.83 5.83 11.70
C SER A 40 -15.51 6.59 11.83
N GLY A 41 -14.72 6.64 10.75
CA GLY A 41 -13.51 7.44 10.68
C GLY A 41 -13.79 8.92 10.95
N LYS A 42 -14.82 9.48 10.31
CA LYS A 42 -15.25 10.86 10.56
C LYS A 42 -15.64 11.08 12.03
N LYS A 43 -16.47 10.20 12.60
CA LYS A 43 -16.88 10.28 14.01
C LYS A 43 -15.67 10.28 14.94
N PHE A 44 -14.72 9.36 14.77
CA PHE A 44 -13.51 9.32 15.58
C PHE A 44 -12.64 10.56 15.38
N TYR A 45 -12.52 11.05 14.15
CA TYR A 45 -11.75 12.25 13.82
C TYR A 45 -12.33 13.49 14.53
N ASP A 46 -13.66 13.68 14.47
CA ASP A 46 -14.37 14.77 15.13
C ASP A 46 -14.20 14.70 16.66
N GLN A 47 -14.13 13.48 17.21
CA GLN A 47 -13.86 13.22 18.64
C GLN A 47 -12.37 13.30 19.02
N LYS A 48 -11.49 13.72 18.09
CA LYS A 48 -10.03 13.77 18.25
C LYS A 48 -9.37 12.43 18.56
N GLN A 49 -10.05 11.32 18.30
CA GLN A 49 -9.52 9.95 18.40
C GLN A 49 -8.80 9.57 17.10
N TYR A 50 -7.74 10.31 16.77
CA TYR A 50 -7.11 10.28 15.44
C TYR A 50 -6.52 8.92 15.06
N GLN A 51 -6.05 8.13 16.02
CA GLN A 51 -5.56 6.78 15.75
C GLN A 51 -6.69 5.84 15.27
N LYS A 52 -7.85 5.88 15.94
CA LYS A 52 -9.03 5.11 15.51
C LYS A 52 -9.60 5.62 14.19
N ALA A 53 -9.55 6.94 13.98
CA ALA A 53 -9.94 7.54 12.71
C ALA A 53 -9.05 7.03 11.57
N LEU A 54 -7.73 7.02 11.79
CA LEU A 54 -6.75 6.53 10.84
C LEU A 54 -7.05 5.10 10.40
N GLU A 55 -7.29 4.18 11.35
CA GLU A 55 -7.61 2.78 11.04
C GLU A 55 -8.84 2.65 10.13
N GLN A 56 -9.92 3.39 10.44
CA GLN A 56 -11.14 3.38 9.64
C GLN A 56 -10.93 3.99 8.25
N PHE A 57 -10.16 5.08 8.16
CA PHE A 57 -9.87 5.71 6.87
C PHE A 57 -8.89 4.90 6.02
N GLN A 58 -7.95 4.17 6.62
CA GLN A 58 -7.10 3.23 5.87
C GLN A 58 -7.91 2.10 5.26
N TYR A 59 -8.89 1.58 6.01
CA TYR A 59 -9.86 0.63 5.46
C TYR A 59 -10.63 1.25 4.30
N GLN A 60 -11.16 2.47 4.47
CA GLN A 60 -11.87 3.20 3.42
C GLN A 60 -10.99 3.38 2.17
N ALA A 61 -9.75 3.85 2.30
CA ALA A 61 -8.82 4.09 1.19
C ALA A 61 -8.46 2.80 0.44
N THR A 62 -8.20 1.72 1.19
CA THR A 62 -7.90 0.40 0.66
C THR A 62 -9.05 -0.15 -0.17
N TRP A 63 -10.23 -0.24 0.46
CA TRP A 63 -11.40 -0.86 -0.16
C TRP A 63 -12.05 0.03 -1.22
N SER A 64 -12.08 1.36 -1.08
CA SER A 64 -12.61 2.22 -2.15
C SER A 64 -11.85 2.04 -3.46
N SER A 65 -10.52 1.99 -3.39
CA SER A 65 -9.68 1.75 -4.57
C SER A 65 -9.91 0.36 -5.17
N PHE A 66 -10.01 -0.67 -4.32
CA PHE A 66 -10.18 -2.06 -4.76
C PHE A 66 -11.58 -2.35 -5.34
N CYS A 67 -12.61 -1.76 -4.74
CA CYS A 67 -13.99 -1.87 -5.23
C CYS A 67 -14.21 -1.10 -6.54
N LEU A 68 -13.52 0.03 -6.73
CA LEU A 68 -13.60 0.81 -7.97
C LEU A 68 -13.05 0.03 -9.17
N ILE A 69 -11.90 -0.63 -9.03
CA ILE A 69 -11.32 -1.41 -10.14
C ILE A 69 -12.09 -2.71 -10.41
N ASN A 70 -12.76 -3.28 -9.40
CA ASN A 70 -13.63 -4.47 -9.52
C ASN A 70 -15.12 -4.12 -9.54
N GLN A 71 -15.48 -2.91 -10.00
CA GLN A 71 -16.85 -2.39 -9.88
C GLN A 71 -17.97 -3.29 -10.45
N PRO A 72 -17.77 -4.04 -11.57
CA PRO A 72 -18.81 -4.94 -12.07
C PRO A 72 -19.28 -5.99 -11.06
N GLU A 73 -18.39 -6.42 -10.16
CA GLU A 73 -18.62 -7.50 -9.19
C GLU A 73 -18.83 -6.97 -7.75
N SER A 74 -18.41 -5.72 -7.49
CA SER A 74 -18.28 -5.13 -6.15
C SER A 74 -19.59 -4.88 -5.41
N GLY A 75 -20.71 -4.79 -6.12
CA GLY A 75 -22.02 -4.46 -5.55
C GLY A 75 -22.17 -3.02 -5.06
N VAL A 76 -21.19 -2.14 -5.34
CA VAL A 76 -21.22 -0.72 -5.03
C VAL A 76 -20.80 0.11 -6.25
N SER A 77 -21.26 1.35 -6.31
CA SER A 77 -20.81 2.31 -7.32
C SER A 77 -19.92 3.35 -6.65
N LEU A 78 -18.67 3.43 -7.08
CA LEU A 78 -17.68 4.38 -6.59
C LEU A 78 -17.10 5.17 -7.76
N THR A 79 -16.48 6.29 -7.43
CA THR A 79 -15.79 7.15 -8.39
C THR A 79 -14.34 7.36 -7.96
N GLU A 80 -13.50 7.84 -8.88
CA GLU A 80 -12.13 8.27 -8.55
C GLU A 80 -12.13 9.33 -7.44
N ARG A 81 -13.14 10.20 -7.42
CA ARG A 81 -13.34 11.20 -6.37
C ARG A 81 -13.56 10.58 -4.98
N ASP A 82 -14.26 9.46 -4.89
CA ASP A 82 -14.46 8.77 -3.61
C ASP A 82 -13.14 8.21 -3.07
N VAL A 83 -12.29 7.70 -3.97
CA VAL A 83 -10.94 7.24 -3.66
C VAL A 83 -10.07 8.40 -3.20
N GLU A 84 -10.03 9.51 -3.94
CA GLU A 84 -9.28 10.72 -3.54
C GLU A 84 -9.67 11.20 -2.13
N ILE A 85 -10.97 11.27 -1.84
CA ILE A 85 -11.47 11.69 -0.51
C ILE A 85 -10.98 10.70 0.56
N ALA A 86 -11.04 9.40 0.30
CA ALA A 86 -10.60 8.39 1.25
C ALA A 86 -9.10 8.52 1.57
N ASN A 87 -8.25 8.72 0.56
CA ASN A 87 -6.80 8.92 0.78
C ASN A 87 -6.51 10.23 1.51
N ASN A 88 -7.24 11.29 1.18
CA ASN A 88 -7.09 12.58 1.85
C ASN A 88 -7.42 12.49 3.34
N ASN A 89 -8.46 11.72 3.71
CA ASN A 89 -8.80 11.47 5.12
C ASN A 89 -7.69 10.72 5.88
N VAL A 90 -7.01 9.78 5.21
CA VAL A 90 -5.82 9.10 5.78
C VAL A 90 -4.70 10.11 6.03
N GLY A 91 -4.37 10.94 5.03
CA GLY A 91 -3.35 11.98 5.16
C GLY A 91 -3.66 12.98 6.27
N LEU A 92 -4.91 13.43 6.38
CA LEU A 92 -5.37 14.30 7.47
C LEU A 92 -5.19 13.68 8.85
N SER A 93 -5.47 12.38 8.98
CA SER A 93 -5.32 11.66 10.25
C SER A 93 -3.85 11.53 10.65
N TYR A 94 -2.96 11.19 9.71
CA TYR A 94 -1.51 11.23 9.95
C TYR A 94 -1.02 12.62 10.36
N SER A 95 -1.52 13.67 9.71
CA SER A 95 -1.18 15.06 10.06
C SER A 95 -1.55 15.37 11.52
N LYS A 96 -2.76 15.00 11.95
CA LYS A 96 -3.21 15.19 13.34
C LYS A 96 -2.49 14.33 14.37
N LEU A 97 -1.92 13.20 13.96
CA LEU A 97 -1.07 12.35 14.79
C LEU A 97 0.39 12.84 14.87
N GLY A 98 0.72 14.00 14.27
CA GLY A 98 2.09 14.51 14.28
C GLY A 98 3.03 13.71 13.38
N LYS A 99 2.50 13.04 12.35
CA LYS A 99 3.27 12.27 11.36
C LYS A 99 3.23 12.97 9.98
N PRO A 100 3.88 14.13 9.83
CA PRO A 100 3.72 14.97 8.65
C PRO A 100 4.30 14.33 7.38
N LEU A 101 5.31 13.46 7.47
CA LEU A 101 5.89 12.81 6.30
C LEU A 101 4.98 11.71 5.74
N TRP A 102 4.36 10.90 6.61
CA TRP A 102 3.26 10.01 6.20
C TRP A 102 2.08 10.79 5.59
N ALA A 103 1.66 11.89 6.22
CA ALA A 103 0.60 12.72 5.68
C ALA A 103 0.94 13.24 4.27
N ARG A 104 2.20 13.68 4.08
CA ARG A 104 2.73 14.14 2.80
C ARG A 104 2.70 13.04 1.74
N ALA A 105 3.12 11.82 2.07
CA ALA A 105 3.07 10.68 1.15
C ALA A 105 1.63 10.40 0.67
N TRP A 106 0.65 10.43 1.57
CA TRP A 106 -0.77 10.24 1.22
C TRP A 106 -1.33 11.38 0.36
N PHE A 107 -0.98 12.64 0.62
CA PHE A 107 -1.45 13.74 -0.22
C PHE A 107 -0.77 13.77 -1.60
N LEU A 108 0.49 13.35 -1.70
CA LEU A 108 1.22 13.29 -2.97
C LEU A 108 0.72 12.16 -3.90
N ARG A 109 0.01 11.15 -3.37
CA ARG A 109 -0.70 10.16 -4.18
C ARG A 109 -1.67 10.82 -5.17
N ASP A 110 -2.42 11.81 -4.68
CA ASP A 110 -3.43 12.56 -5.43
C ASP A 110 -2.99 14.03 -5.58
N ALA A 111 -1.74 14.24 -6.05
CA ALA A 111 -1.08 15.56 -6.04
C ALA A 111 -1.82 16.66 -6.82
N GLU A 112 -2.61 16.27 -7.82
CA GLU A 112 -3.42 17.20 -8.63
C GLU A 112 -4.76 17.55 -7.96
N SER A 113 -5.19 16.80 -6.95
CA SER A 113 -6.44 17.09 -6.23
C SER A 113 -6.31 18.38 -5.44
N LYS A 114 -7.27 19.30 -5.61
CA LYS A 114 -7.32 20.58 -4.88
C LYS A 114 -7.25 20.39 -3.36
N SER A 115 -7.86 19.31 -2.86
CA SER A 115 -7.86 18.97 -1.44
C SER A 115 -6.47 18.59 -0.93
N SER A 116 -5.74 17.76 -1.69
CA SER A 116 -4.37 17.36 -1.40
C SER A 116 -3.41 18.54 -1.47
N GLN A 117 -3.52 19.39 -2.50
CA GLN A 117 -2.70 20.60 -2.62
C GLN A 117 -2.92 21.57 -1.46
N PHE A 118 -4.17 21.74 -1.02
CA PHE A 118 -4.50 22.57 0.14
C PHE A 118 -3.89 21.99 1.42
N ASN A 119 -4.03 20.69 1.68
CA ASN A 119 -3.50 20.07 2.89
C ASN A 119 -1.97 19.99 2.90
N LEU A 120 -1.32 19.76 1.76
CA LEU A 120 0.15 19.77 1.62
C LEU A 120 0.76 21.10 2.07
N LYS A 121 0.09 22.22 1.79
CA LYS A 121 0.53 23.56 2.20
C LYS A 121 0.41 23.79 3.71
N GLN A 122 -0.43 23.04 4.41
CA GLN A 122 -0.57 23.12 5.86
C GLN A 122 0.46 22.28 6.63
N LEU A 123 1.11 21.34 5.95
CA LEU A 123 2.15 20.53 6.57
C LEU A 123 3.42 21.38 6.79
N PRO A 124 4.16 21.14 7.88
CA PRO A 124 5.47 21.75 8.04
C PRO A 124 6.38 21.38 6.84
N PRO A 125 7.27 22.29 6.42
CA PRO A 125 8.24 21.95 5.40
C PRO A 125 9.11 20.78 5.89
N PRO A 126 9.44 19.82 5.00
CA PRO A 126 10.32 18.73 5.37
C PRO A 126 11.69 19.30 5.78
N LYS A 127 12.33 18.64 6.74
CA LYS A 127 13.66 19.01 7.22
C LYS A 127 14.68 18.01 6.73
N GLN A 128 15.85 18.49 6.33
CA GLN A 128 16.95 17.63 5.96
C GLN A 128 17.51 16.97 7.23
N SER A 129 17.33 15.65 7.36
CA SER A 129 18.01 14.84 8.37
C SER A 129 19.50 14.66 8.04
N ALA A 130 20.33 14.56 9.07
CA ALA A 130 21.75 14.24 8.97
C ALA A 130 22.01 12.76 8.60
N THR A 131 21.00 11.89 8.78
CA THR A 131 21.08 10.46 8.45
C THR A 131 20.10 10.08 7.35
N LEU A 132 20.53 9.13 6.51
CA LEU A 132 19.70 8.48 5.51
C LEU A 132 18.89 7.31 6.10
N ALA A 133 19.17 6.89 7.34
CA ALA A 133 18.44 5.80 7.99
C ALA A 133 16.96 6.13 8.16
N GLY A 134 16.09 5.19 7.86
CA GLY A 134 14.65 5.30 8.06
C GLY A 134 13.84 4.54 7.02
N LYS A 135 12.51 4.71 7.11
CA LYS A 135 11.55 4.06 6.22
C LYS A 135 11.18 4.96 5.04
N TYR A 136 11.33 4.43 3.83
CA TYR A 136 10.97 5.07 2.59
C TYR A 136 9.85 4.29 1.90
N VAL A 137 8.86 4.98 1.34
CA VAL A 137 7.67 4.34 0.75
C VAL A 137 7.32 4.88 -0.62
N GLN A 138 6.79 4.00 -1.47
CA GLN A 138 6.19 4.33 -2.76
C GLN A 138 4.83 3.64 -2.84
N TYR A 139 3.81 4.33 -3.33
CA TYR A 139 2.45 3.78 -3.38
C TYR A 139 2.38 2.57 -4.32
N ALA A 140 1.85 1.45 -3.84
CA ALA A 140 1.78 0.18 -4.58
C ALA A 140 0.36 -0.20 -5.04
N GLY A 141 -0.66 0.51 -4.58
CA GLY A 141 -2.07 0.23 -4.88
C GLY A 141 -2.87 -0.16 -3.64
N PHE A 142 -4.19 0.04 -3.68
CA PHE A 142 -5.14 -0.30 -2.60
C PHE A 142 -4.66 0.08 -1.18
N GLY A 143 -4.07 1.26 -1.02
CA GLY A 143 -3.55 1.75 0.27
C GLY A 143 -2.27 1.05 0.77
N GLN A 144 -1.70 0.15 -0.01
CA GLN A 144 -0.43 -0.53 0.23
C GLN A 144 0.74 0.24 -0.37
N TRP A 145 1.95 -0.05 0.13
CA TRP A 145 3.17 0.68 -0.20
C TRP A 145 4.33 -0.29 -0.40
N ASN A 146 5.11 -0.09 -1.46
CA ASN A 146 6.47 -0.59 -1.54
C ASN A 146 7.31 0.09 -0.47
N GLN A 147 8.28 -0.61 0.10
CA GLN A 147 9.07 -0.12 1.23
C GLN A 147 10.55 -0.32 0.95
N ILE A 148 11.33 0.70 1.28
CA ILE A 148 12.78 0.58 1.44
C ILE A 148 13.09 0.97 2.88
N GLU A 149 13.66 0.05 3.64
CA GLU A 149 14.14 0.28 5.01
C GLU A 149 15.65 0.44 4.98
N VAL A 150 16.15 1.49 5.63
CA VAL A 150 17.57 1.84 5.66
C VAL A 150 18.01 1.90 7.11
N GLU A 151 18.89 1.02 7.52
CA GLU A 151 19.35 0.91 8.90
C GLU A 151 20.87 1.08 9.01
N PRO A 152 21.39 1.81 10.01
CA PRO A 152 22.83 1.91 10.22
C PRO A 152 23.37 0.60 10.82
N LEU A 153 24.31 -0.04 10.11
CA LEU A 153 25.02 -1.24 10.56
C LEU A 153 26.53 -1.01 10.54
N LYS A 154 27.12 -0.74 11.71
CA LYS A 154 28.55 -0.40 11.87
C LYS A 154 28.96 0.79 10.98
N ASN A 155 29.65 0.51 9.86
CA ASN A 155 30.23 1.51 8.96
C ASN A 155 29.47 1.61 7.63
N VAL A 156 28.33 0.92 7.52
CA VAL A 156 27.44 0.92 6.35
C VAL A 156 26.01 1.21 6.77
N TYR A 157 25.18 1.57 5.81
CA TYR A 157 23.74 1.38 5.84
C TYR A 157 23.43 0.00 5.24
N GLN A 158 22.61 -0.78 5.92
CA GLN A 158 21.88 -1.91 5.37
C GLN A 158 20.60 -1.38 4.72
N ILE A 159 20.27 -1.87 3.53
CA ILE A 159 19.13 -1.40 2.75
C ILE A 159 18.32 -2.61 2.31
N GLU A 160 17.05 -2.66 2.73
CA GLU A 160 16.11 -3.73 2.43
C GLU A 160 14.93 -3.17 1.63
N PHE A 161 14.67 -3.76 0.47
CA PHE A 161 13.50 -3.44 -0.35
C PHE A 161 12.45 -4.54 -0.25
N ASN A 162 11.19 -4.12 -0.06
CA ASN A 162 10.00 -4.95 -0.10
C ASN A 162 9.01 -4.36 -1.10
N GLY A 163 8.91 -4.99 -2.27
CA GLY A 163 8.07 -4.58 -3.38
C GLY A 163 6.78 -5.37 -3.46
N LEU A 164 5.71 -4.69 -3.86
CA LEU A 164 4.37 -5.22 -4.05
C LEU A 164 3.86 -4.83 -5.43
N TYR A 165 3.22 -5.76 -6.11
CA TYR A 165 2.35 -5.46 -7.24
C TYR A 165 0.91 -5.82 -6.90
N MET A 166 0.10 -4.78 -6.68
CA MET A 166 -1.31 -4.92 -6.35
C MET A 166 -2.17 -5.08 -7.63
N GLY A 167 -2.15 -6.28 -8.21
CA GLY A 167 -3.00 -6.64 -9.37
C GLY A 167 -4.51 -6.64 -9.07
N LEU A 168 -5.34 -6.85 -10.10
CA LEU A 168 -6.81 -6.69 -10.05
C LEU A 168 -7.49 -7.34 -8.84
N ARG A 169 -7.06 -8.54 -8.45
CA ARG A 169 -7.65 -9.33 -7.34
C ARG A 169 -6.74 -9.44 -6.10
N SER A 170 -5.65 -8.69 -6.07
CA SER A 170 -4.55 -8.86 -5.11
C SER A 170 -4.89 -8.56 -3.66
N LEU A 171 -5.93 -7.76 -3.38
CA LEU A 171 -6.33 -7.52 -1.98
C LEU A 171 -6.89 -8.80 -1.32
N ILE A 172 -7.53 -9.67 -2.11
CA ILE A 172 -8.12 -10.93 -1.64
C ILE A 172 -7.14 -12.10 -1.84
N TYR A 173 -6.52 -12.20 -3.02
CA TYR A 173 -5.66 -13.33 -3.37
C TYR A 173 -4.16 -13.12 -3.09
N GLY A 174 -3.79 -11.95 -2.59
CA GLY A 174 -2.40 -11.58 -2.35
C GLY A 174 -1.75 -10.89 -3.55
N PRO A 175 -0.81 -9.97 -3.31
CA PRO A 175 -0.01 -9.35 -4.36
C PRO A 175 1.12 -10.25 -4.83
N ASN A 176 1.69 -9.94 -5.99
CA ASN A 176 3.03 -10.43 -6.30
C ASN A 176 4.04 -9.62 -5.48
N ILE A 177 5.11 -10.28 -5.04
CA ILE A 177 6.13 -9.69 -4.17
C ILE A 177 7.52 -9.79 -4.80
N GLY A 178 8.44 -8.93 -4.36
CA GLY A 178 9.83 -8.96 -4.76
C GLY A 178 10.69 -8.23 -3.75
N GLU A 179 11.85 -8.79 -3.45
CA GLU A 179 12.70 -8.34 -2.35
C GLU A 179 14.16 -8.32 -2.80
N PHE A 180 14.92 -7.36 -2.29
CA PHE A 180 16.38 -7.41 -2.36
C PHE A 180 16.99 -6.73 -1.14
N GLU A 181 18.24 -7.09 -0.88
CA GLU A 181 19.06 -6.47 0.16
C GLU A 181 20.38 -6.01 -0.44
N THR A 182 20.86 -4.83 0.00
CA THR A 182 22.19 -4.34 -0.34
C THR A 182 22.75 -3.49 0.80
N THR A 183 23.98 -3.03 0.64
CA THR A 183 24.62 -2.13 1.61
C THR A 183 25.23 -0.92 0.92
N MET A 184 25.41 0.15 1.69
CA MET A 184 26.00 1.41 1.23
C MET A 184 26.88 2.01 2.34
N PRO A 185 28.12 2.43 2.09
CA PRO A 185 28.92 3.13 3.11
C PRO A 185 28.21 4.37 3.67
N LEU A 186 28.39 4.67 4.96
CA LEU A 186 27.67 5.78 5.63
C LEU A 186 27.91 7.17 5.02
N ASN A 187 29.01 7.35 4.29
CA ASN A 187 29.40 8.59 3.63
C ASN A 187 28.95 8.69 2.15
N ARG A 188 28.18 7.71 1.66
CA ARG A 188 27.65 7.68 0.29
C ARG A 188 26.15 7.97 0.27
N THR A 189 25.67 8.38 -0.90
CA THR A 189 24.25 8.66 -1.19
C THR A 189 23.75 7.86 -2.40
N GLN A 190 24.51 6.85 -2.81
CA GLN A 190 24.18 5.97 -3.92
C GLN A 190 24.56 4.54 -3.57
N ALA A 191 23.64 3.62 -3.87
CA ALA A 191 23.85 2.17 -3.74
C ALA A 191 23.47 1.49 -5.05
N GLN A 192 24.01 0.30 -5.29
CA GLN A 192 23.63 -0.54 -6.40
C GLN A 192 23.42 -1.96 -5.88
N TYR A 193 22.35 -2.59 -6.34
CA TYR A 193 22.13 -4.01 -6.24
C TYR A 193 22.24 -4.60 -7.65
N GLN A 194 22.90 -5.75 -7.77
CA GLN A 194 23.01 -6.46 -9.04
C GLN A 194 22.93 -7.96 -8.79
N VAL A 195 22.06 -8.62 -9.54
CA VAL A 195 21.93 -10.08 -9.62
C VAL A 195 21.72 -10.43 -11.08
N ASP A 196 22.49 -11.38 -11.60
CA ASP A 196 22.50 -11.71 -13.03
C ASP A 196 22.61 -10.45 -13.92
N ASP A 197 21.67 -10.29 -14.84
CA ASP A 197 21.57 -9.12 -15.72
C ASP A 197 20.72 -7.97 -15.13
N CYS A 198 20.09 -8.18 -13.98
CA CYS A 198 19.32 -7.15 -13.28
C CYS A 198 20.25 -6.20 -12.53
N LYS A 199 20.03 -4.89 -12.70
CA LYS A 199 20.72 -3.84 -11.91
C LYS A 199 19.71 -2.86 -11.37
N ILE A 200 19.78 -2.61 -10.07
CA ILE A 200 18.94 -1.65 -9.37
C ILE A 200 19.85 -0.59 -8.76
N ASN A 201 19.67 0.66 -9.19
CA ASN A 201 20.44 1.79 -8.70
C ASN A 201 19.57 2.62 -7.77
N LEU A 202 20.07 2.91 -6.57
CA LEU A 202 19.39 3.73 -5.58
C LEU A 202 20.15 5.04 -5.44
N LYS A 203 19.46 6.17 -5.59
CA LYS A 203 20.03 7.52 -5.41
C LYS A 203 19.24 8.29 -4.36
N PHE A 204 19.90 8.55 -3.23
CA PHE A 204 19.37 9.33 -2.13
C PHE A 204 19.47 10.83 -2.44
N ALA A 205 18.41 11.57 -2.15
CA ALA A 205 18.36 13.02 -2.32
C ALA A 205 17.45 13.68 -1.27
N PHE A 206 17.55 15.00 -1.16
CA PHE A 206 16.60 15.81 -0.41
C PHE A 206 15.91 16.79 -1.36
N ASP A 207 14.58 16.79 -1.34
CA ASP A 207 13.74 17.72 -2.07
C ASP A 207 12.99 18.62 -1.06
N PRO A 208 13.03 19.96 -1.16
CA PRO A 208 12.38 20.85 -0.20
C PRO A 208 10.84 20.74 -0.13
N LYS A 209 10.20 20.13 -1.13
CA LYS A 209 8.74 19.90 -1.18
C LYS A 209 8.37 18.48 -0.72
N MET A 210 9.17 17.49 -1.06
CA MET A 210 8.89 16.07 -0.76
C MET A 210 9.58 15.55 0.50
N GLY A 211 10.77 16.07 0.81
CA GLY A 211 11.66 15.62 1.87
C GLY A 211 12.77 14.72 1.35
N HIS A 212 13.27 13.83 2.20
CA HIS A 212 14.24 12.82 1.79
C HIS A 212 13.59 11.81 0.84
N THR A 213 14.27 11.53 -0.28
CA THR A 213 13.80 10.61 -1.30
C THR A 213 14.87 9.62 -1.71
N ILE A 214 14.43 8.47 -2.21
CA ILE A 214 15.27 7.53 -2.96
C ILE A 214 14.69 7.46 -4.37
N ARG A 215 15.48 7.85 -5.37
CA ARG A 215 15.17 7.52 -6.76
C ARG A 215 15.80 6.18 -7.09
N VAL A 216 14.95 5.21 -7.42
CA VAL A 216 15.37 3.88 -7.83
C VAL A 216 15.21 3.77 -9.33
N SER A 217 16.22 3.23 -10.01
CA SER A 217 16.12 2.88 -11.43
C SER A 217 16.58 1.44 -11.66
N GLU A 218 15.74 0.69 -12.33
CA GLU A 218 15.92 -0.74 -12.59
C GLU A 218 16.21 -1.00 -14.07
N THR A 219 17.17 -1.88 -14.35
CA THR A 219 17.45 -2.37 -15.71
C THR A 219 17.27 -3.87 -15.76
N ASN A 220 16.67 -4.37 -16.85
CA ASN A 220 16.36 -5.79 -17.05
C ASN A 220 15.48 -6.37 -15.92
N ASN A 221 14.33 -5.73 -15.68
CA ASN A 221 13.42 -6.05 -14.57
C ASN A 221 12.98 -7.52 -14.49
N MET A 222 12.79 -8.19 -15.63
CA MET A 222 12.42 -9.61 -15.68
C MET A 222 13.49 -10.52 -15.08
N SER A 223 14.73 -10.06 -14.95
CA SER A 223 15.87 -10.83 -14.43
C SER A 223 16.12 -10.61 -12.94
N CYS A 224 15.34 -9.77 -12.25
CA CYS A 224 15.55 -9.47 -10.84
C CYS A 224 15.03 -10.56 -9.89
N GLY A 225 14.37 -11.60 -10.41
CA GLY A 225 13.77 -12.67 -9.61
C GLY A 225 12.50 -12.26 -8.85
N PHE A 226 11.97 -11.06 -9.12
CA PHE A 226 10.72 -10.61 -8.51
C PHE A 226 9.50 -11.32 -9.11
N GLY A 227 8.42 -11.37 -8.34
CA GLY A 227 7.12 -11.81 -8.83
C GLY A 227 6.63 -10.98 -10.02
N HIS A 228 5.73 -11.55 -10.82
CA HIS A 228 5.25 -10.92 -12.04
C HIS A 228 4.76 -9.47 -11.82
N ASN A 229 5.20 -8.53 -12.68
CA ASN A 229 4.92 -7.08 -12.61
C ASN A 229 5.44 -6.33 -11.38
N VAL A 230 6.19 -6.97 -10.50
CA VAL A 230 6.87 -6.26 -9.40
C VAL A 230 8.08 -5.51 -9.98
N SER A 231 8.24 -4.26 -9.55
CA SER A 231 9.33 -3.38 -9.96
C SER A 231 9.74 -2.53 -8.76
N ALA A 232 11.04 -2.29 -8.62
CA ALA A 232 11.58 -1.34 -7.65
C ALA A 232 11.67 0.08 -8.22
N ASP A 233 11.44 0.28 -9.52
CA ASP A 233 11.58 1.58 -10.19
C ASP A 233 10.67 2.68 -9.60
N GLY A 234 11.24 3.87 -9.43
CA GLY A 234 10.50 5.09 -9.14
C GLY A 234 11.06 5.90 -7.98
N ILE A 235 10.18 6.62 -7.27
CA ILE A 235 10.57 7.56 -6.21
C ILE A 235 9.92 7.12 -4.90
N PHE A 236 10.76 6.87 -3.89
CA PHE A 236 10.33 6.56 -2.53
C PHE A 236 10.51 7.78 -1.64
N LEU A 237 9.53 8.03 -0.77
CA LEU A 237 9.50 9.15 0.17
C LEU A 237 9.79 8.65 1.57
N LYS A 238 10.70 9.32 2.29
CA LYS A 238 10.92 9.05 3.71
C LYS A 238 9.68 9.42 4.53
N VAL A 239 9.25 8.57 5.46
CA VAL A 239 7.97 8.74 6.20
C VAL A 239 8.04 8.71 7.72
N ASP A 240 9.23 8.54 8.30
CA ASP A 240 9.47 8.52 9.75
C ASP A 240 9.99 9.85 10.34
#